data_AF-A0A969HZN9-F1
#
_entry.id   AF-A0A969HZN9-F1
#
_cell.length_a   1.000
_cell.length_b   1.000
_cell.length_c   1.000
_cell.angle_alpha   90.00
_cell.angle_beta   90.00
_cell.angle_gamma   90.00
#
_symmetry.space_group_name_H-M   'P 1'
#
loop_
_entity.id
_entity.type
_entity.pdbx_description
1 polymer ?
#
loop_
_entity_poly.entity_id
_entity_poly.type
_entity_poly.pdbx_seq_one_letter_code
_entity_poly.pdbx_strand_id
1 'polypeptide(L)'
;MYQVDESPRYASLGRWQHTGSFSSWQSDETWRPLPRREWSVRQDYQVLAGTNRHTIIADGWVQEENNLKAVLTAARELDSSRPYVAREYGVARYERIRDADFAQADSYYEQTREFWDQVRDRWSRVFADRGTVTLKGPVDKLGLFQPLFAHAEAIAEQGAAAEKKNAEVIESALSGMGAL
;
A
#
# COMPACT_ATOMS: atom_id res chain seq x y z
N MET A 1 -4.65 -6.40 6.15
CA MET A 1 -4.71 -5.08 5.48
C MET A 1 -4.45 -5.34 4.00
N TYR A 2 -5.41 -5.11 3.10
CA TYR A 2 -5.36 -5.69 1.73
C TYR A 2 -4.94 -4.71 0.62
N GLN A 3 -4.47 -3.51 0.95
CA GLN A 3 -4.04 -2.55 -0.07
C GLN A 3 -2.70 -1.93 0.36
N VAL A 4 -1.66 -2.74 0.21
CA VAL A 4 -0.27 -2.41 0.53
C VAL A 4 0.55 -2.34 -0.76
N ASP A 5 -0.02 -1.76 -1.83
CA ASP A 5 0.75 -1.53 -3.04
C ASP A 5 1.63 -0.30 -2.83
N GLU A 6 2.96 -0.45 -2.97
CA GLU A 6 3.93 0.65 -2.91
C GLU A 6 3.85 1.59 -4.12
N SER A 7 2.69 1.65 -4.79
CA SER A 7 2.50 2.66 -5.82
C SER A 7 2.68 4.06 -5.19
N PRO A 8 3.14 5.07 -5.94
CA PRO A 8 3.57 6.36 -5.40
C PRO A 8 2.51 7.21 -4.67
N ARG A 9 1.35 6.63 -4.34
CA ARG A 9 0.17 7.28 -3.75
C ARG A 9 0.43 8.04 -2.45
N TYR A 10 1.48 7.68 -1.72
CA TYR A 10 1.82 8.27 -0.43
C TYR A 10 3.23 8.88 -0.40
N ALA A 11 3.91 8.96 -1.54
CA ALA A 11 5.20 9.61 -1.62
C ALA A 11 4.99 11.14 -1.73
N SER A 12 5.69 11.89 -0.88
CA SER A 12 5.74 13.35 -0.97
C SER A 12 7.13 13.85 -0.60
N LEU A 13 7.55 14.93 -1.24
CA LEU A 13 8.67 15.72 -0.76
C LEU A 13 8.18 16.62 0.38
N GLY A 14 9.09 17.05 1.23
CA GLY A 14 8.73 17.91 2.34
C GLY A 14 9.92 18.51 3.02
N ARG A 15 9.66 19.34 4.02
CA ARG A 15 10.67 20.12 4.73
C ARG A 15 10.65 19.79 6.20
N TRP A 16 11.85 19.57 6.74
CA TRP A 16 12.06 19.51 8.17
C TRP A 16 12.24 20.92 8.75
N GLN A 17 11.59 21.14 9.88
CA GLN A 17 11.84 22.25 10.79
C GLN A 17 12.37 21.67 12.10
N HIS A 18 13.52 22.19 12.53
CA HIS A 18 14.12 21.86 13.82
C HIS A 18 14.23 23.11 14.66
N THR A 19 13.79 23.01 15.92
CA THR A 19 13.96 24.04 16.94
C THR A 19 14.57 23.42 18.19
N GLY A 20 14.88 24.24 19.20
CA GLY A 20 15.30 23.71 20.50
C GLY A 20 14.21 22.90 21.23
N SER A 21 12.95 22.99 20.80
CA SER A 21 11.81 22.37 21.49
C SER A 21 11.16 21.23 20.71
N PHE A 22 11.27 21.20 19.39
CA PHE A 22 10.64 20.16 18.56
C PHE A 22 11.32 20.00 17.20
N SER A 23 11.08 18.84 16.58
CA SER A 23 11.36 18.57 15.17
C SER A 23 10.07 18.16 14.47
N SER A 24 9.75 18.81 13.35
CA SER A 24 8.55 18.51 12.57
C SER A 24 8.87 18.49 11.08
N TRP A 25 8.35 17.50 10.38
CA TRP A 25 8.40 17.41 8.92
C TRP A 25 7.03 17.74 8.34
N GLN A 26 6.98 18.59 7.33
CA GLN A 26 5.77 18.95 6.61
C GLN A 26 5.93 18.58 5.14
N SER A 27 5.00 17.79 4.62
CA SER A 27 4.94 17.44 3.19
C SER A 27 4.45 18.60 2.34
N ASP A 28 4.83 18.61 1.07
CA ASP A 28 4.13 19.32 0.02
C ASP A 28 2.73 18.71 -0.17
N GLU A 29 1.82 19.47 -0.79
CA GLU A 29 0.51 18.95 -1.16
C GLU A 29 0.65 17.90 -2.26
N THR A 30 0.02 16.75 -2.05
CA THR A 30 0.01 15.66 -3.01
C THR A 30 -1.42 15.23 -3.32
N TRP A 31 -1.62 14.84 -4.57
CA TRP A 31 -2.89 14.37 -5.07
C TRP A 31 -2.83 12.85 -5.13
N ARG A 32 -3.72 12.20 -4.36
CA ARG A 32 -3.77 10.75 -4.23
C ARG A 32 -5.11 10.20 -4.77
N PRO A 33 -5.09 9.05 -5.45
CA PRO A 33 -6.32 8.38 -5.85
C PRO A 33 -7.13 7.99 -4.62
N LEU A 34 -8.43 7.78 -4.81
CA LEU A 34 -9.32 7.40 -3.70
C LEU A 34 -8.88 6.07 -3.08
N PRO A 35 -8.77 5.98 -1.74
CA PRO A 35 -8.61 4.70 -1.09
C PRO A 35 -9.89 3.88 -1.23
N ARG A 36 -9.77 2.54 -1.16
CA ARG A 36 -10.92 1.62 -1.31
C ARG A 36 -12.15 2.03 -0.52
N ARG A 37 -11.96 2.41 0.74
CA ARG A 37 -13.05 2.80 1.66
C ARG A 37 -13.91 3.95 1.13
N GLU A 38 -13.37 4.80 0.26
CA GLU A 38 -14.09 5.95 -0.29
C GLU A 38 -14.81 5.56 -1.57
N TRP A 39 -14.11 5.06 -2.59
CA TRP A 39 -14.73 4.77 -3.89
C TRP A 39 -15.74 3.62 -3.84
N SER A 40 -15.67 2.74 -2.82
CA SER A 40 -16.66 1.67 -2.65
C SER A 40 -18.03 2.17 -2.21
N VAL A 41 -18.13 3.38 -1.65
CA VAL A 41 -19.38 3.93 -1.09
C VAL A 41 -19.69 5.36 -1.52
N ARG A 42 -18.74 6.06 -2.16
CA ARG A 42 -18.88 7.44 -2.62
C ARG A 42 -18.47 7.59 -4.07
N GLN A 43 -19.14 8.50 -4.78
CA GLN A 43 -18.90 8.81 -6.19
C GLN A 43 -18.93 10.33 -6.47
N ASP A 44 -18.98 11.17 -5.43
CA ASP A 44 -19.22 12.60 -5.56
C ASP A 44 -17.95 13.46 -5.55
N TYR A 45 -16.78 12.84 -5.63
CA TYR A 45 -15.47 13.47 -5.79
C TYR A 45 -14.47 12.44 -6.35
N GLN A 46 -13.31 12.89 -6.83
CA GLN A 46 -12.44 12.05 -7.66
C GLN A 46 -11.06 11.82 -7.06
N VAL A 47 -10.53 12.76 -6.28
CA VAL A 47 -9.18 12.66 -5.71
C VAL A 47 -9.12 13.25 -4.30
N LEU A 48 -8.13 12.83 -3.53
CA LEU A 48 -7.77 13.49 -2.29
C LEU A 48 -6.56 14.39 -2.53
N ALA A 49 -6.67 15.67 -2.25
CA ALA A 49 -5.54 16.59 -2.20
C ALA A 49 -5.16 16.78 -0.73
N GLY A 50 -3.93 16.45 -0.34
CA GLY A 50 -3.59 16.43 1.07
C GLY A 50 -2.13 16.67 1.40
N THR A 51 -1.93 17.05 2.66
CA THR A 51 -0.62 17.26 3.27
C THR A 51 -0.49 16.42 4.54
N ASN A 52 0.74 16.04 4.85
CA ASN A 52 1.10 15.29 6.05
C ASN A 52 2.07 16.10 6.88
N ARG A 53 1.89 16.09 8.20
CA ARG A 53 2.86 16.61 9.15
C ARG A 53 3.25 15.52 10.14
N HIS A 54 4.54 15.30 10.32
CA HIS A 54 5.08 14.39 11.32
C HIS A 54 5.82 15.19 12.36
N THR A 55 5.39 15.13 13.61
CA THR A 55 6.05 15.83 14.72
C THR A 55 6.59 14.80 15.70
N ILE A 56 7.90 14.87 15.96
CA ILE A 56 8.57 14.00 16.93
C ILE A 56 8.17 14.41 18.35
N ILE A 57 7.78 13.44 19.15
CA ILE A 57 7.46 13.58 20.58
C ILE A 57 8.35 12.65 21.40
N ALA A 58 8.28 12.74 22.73
CA ALA A 58 9.24 12.06 23.62
C ALA A 58 9.27 10.52 23.47
N ASP A 59 8.14 9.90 23.11
CA ASP A 59 7.94 8.45 23.02
C ASP A 59 7.64 7.96 21.59
N GLY A 60 7.74 8.83 20.59
CA GLY A 60 7.50 8.48 19.19
C GLY A 60 7.21 9.70 18.31
N TRP A 61 6.13 9.63 17.51
CA TRP A 61 5.71 10.75 16.67
C TRP A 61 4.19 10.80 16.49
N VAL A 62 3.70 12.00 16.21
CA VAL A 62 2.32 12.24 15.76
C VAL A 62 2.35 12.53 14.27
N GLN A 63 1.48 11.88 13.51
CA GLN A 63 1.17 12.21 12.13
C GLN A 63 -0.18 12.92 12.07
N GLU A 64 -0.21 14.05 11.38
CA GLU A 64 -1.41 14.83 11.12
C GLU A 64 -1.65 14.85 9.61
N GLU A 65 -2.81 14.39 9.18
CA GLU A 65 -3.24 14.33 7.78
C GLU A 65 -4.31 15.38 7.52
N ASN A 66 -4.05 16.32 6.61
CA ASN A 66 -5.07 17.21 6.06
C ASN A 66 -5.49 16.70 4.69
N ASN A 67 -6.77 16.42 4.50
CA ASN A 67 -7.29 15.90 3.24
C ASN A 67 -8.47 16.72 2.74
N LEU A 68 -8.39 17.17 1.50
CA LEU A 68 -9.48 17.78 0.76
C LEU A 68 -10.05 16.77 -0.23
N LYS A 69 -11.36 16.54 -0.16
CA LYS A 69 -12.10 15.65 -1.08
C LYS A 69 -12.43 16.44 -2.34
N ALA A 70 -11.56 16.38 -3.34
CA ALA A 70 -11.56 17.27 -4.50
C ALA A 70 -12.44 16.77 -5.65
N VAL A 71 -13.25 17.67 -6.18
CA VAL A 71 -14.13 17.46 -7.34
C VAL A 71 -13.41 17.91 -8.58
N LEU A 72 -13.36 17.04 -9.58
CA LEU A 72 -12.73 17.34 -10.85
C LEU A 72 -13.78 17.42 -11.97
N THR A 73 -13.56 18.34 -12.91
CA THR A 73 -14.33 18.44 -14.15
C THR A 73 -14.01 17.26 -15.07
N ALA A 74 -14.75 17.12 -16.18
CA ALA A 74 -14.44 16.12 -17.20
C ALA A 74 -13.02 16.27 -17.80
N ALA A 75 -12.45 17.49 -17.76
CA ALA A 75 -11.09 17.77 -18.18
C ALA A 75 -10.02 17.42 -17.12
N ARG A 76 -10.42 16.86 -15.96
CA ARG A 76 -9.56 16.55 -14.80
C ARG A 76 -8.93 17.77 -14.14
N GLU A 77 -9.61 18.90 -14.21
CA GLU A 77 -9.26 20.13 -13.51
C GLU A 77 -10.13 20.29 -12.27
N LEU A 78 -9.64 20.99 -11.25
CA LEU A 78 -10.42 21.28 -10.04
C LEU A 78 -11.68 22.09 -10.41
N ASP A 79 -12.86 21.61 -9.98
CA ASP A 79 -14.12 22.29 -10.26
C ASP A 79 -14.16 23.65 -9.55
N SER A 80 -14.19 24.75 -10.33
CA SER A 80 -14.22 26.10 -9.77
C SER A 80 -15.50 26.44 -8.99
N SER A 81 -16.63 25.81 -9.30
CA SER A 81 -17.92 26.07 -8.65
C SER A 81 -18.05 25.35 -7.31
N ARG A 82 -17.46 24.16 -7.21
CA ARG A 82 -17.44 23.35 -5.99
C ARG A 82 -16.16 22.49 -5.93
N PRO A 83 -15.01 23.09 -5.59
CA PRO A 83 -13.73 22.40 -5.69
C PRO A 83 -13.59 21.25 -4.70
N TYR A 84 -14.24 21.34 -3.54
CA TYR A 84 -14.13 20.34 -2.49
C TYR A 84 -15.50 20.01 -1.88
N VAL A 85 -15.78 18.72 -1.66
CA VAL A 85 -17.01 18.28 -0.98
C VAL A 85 -16.86 18.20 0.53
N ALA A 86 -15.63 18.04 1.03
CA ALA A 86 -15.32 18.00 2.45
C ALA A 86 -13.82 18.21 2.71
N ARG A 87 -13.50 18.52 3.96
CA ARG A 87 -12.14 18.47 4.52
C ARG A 87 -12.12 17.47 5.68
N GLU A 88 -11.13 16.59 5.68
CA GLU A 88 -10.87 15.59 6.72
C GLU A 88 -9.54 15.93 7.41
N TYR A 89 -9.53 15.85 8.74
CA TYR A 89 -8.33 15.96 9.57
C TYR A 89 -8.11 14.64 10.30
N GLY A 90 -7.01 13.96 9.98
CA GLY A 90 -6.59 12.73 10.62
C GLY A 90 -5.46 12.99 11.60
N VAL A 91 -5.48 12.30 12.74
CA VAL A 91 -4.38 12.28 13.70
C VAL A 91 -4.07 10.83 14.05
N ALA A 92 -2.84 10.42 13.80
CA ALA A 92 -2.32 9.12 14.19
C ALA A 92 -1.10 9.32 15.11
N ARG A 93 -1.02 8.51 16.16
CA ARG A 93 0.11 8.52 17.08
C ARG A 93 0.83 7.20 16.99
N TYR A 94 2.15 7.29 16.91
CA TYR A 94 3.04 6.16 16.79
C TYR A 94 3.98 6.16 17.96
N GLU A 95 4.04 5.03 18.65
CA GLU A 95 4.93 4.80 19.77
C GLU A 95 5.71 3.52 19.51
N ARG A 96 6.93 3.45 20.04
CA ARG A 96 7.72 2.25 19.93
C ARG A 96 7.14 1.16 20.84
N ILE A 97 6.65 0.08 20.24
CA ILE A 97 6.33 -1.15 20.96
C ILE A 97 7.65 -1.82 21.35
N ARG A 98 7.80 -2.14 22.63
CA ARG A 98 8.90 -2.95 23.18
C ARG A 98 8.35 -4.33 23.49
N ASP A 99 9.18 -5.35 23.33
CA ASP A 99 8.87 -6.73 23.75
C ASP A 99 7.63 -7.34 23.07
N ALA A 100 7.34 -6.92 21.83
CA ALA A 100 6.32 -7.60 21.02
C ALA A 100 6.76 -9.04 20.74
N ASP A 101 5.85 -9.99 20.97
CA ASP A 101 6.07 -11.39 20.61
C ASP A 101 5.81 -11.58 19.11
N PHE A 102 6.88 -11.91 18.39
CA PHE A 102 6.84 -12.19 16.96
C PHE A 102 6.79 -13.68 16.63
N ALA A 103 6.72 -14.58 17.64
CA ALA A 103 6.81 -16.03 17.42
C ALA A 103 5.79 -16.57 16.41
N GLN A 104 4.58 -16.00 16.37
CA GLN A 104 3.58 -16.39 15.37
C GLN A 104 3.99 -15.97 13.95
N ALA A 105 4.54 -14.78 13.79
CA ALA A 105 5.02 -14.27 12.50
C ALA A 105 6.26 -15.05 12.04
N ASP A 106 7.18 -15.33 12.95
CA ASP A 106 8.38 -16.13 12.68
C ASP A 106 7.99 -17.54 12.25
N SER A 107 7.08 -18.20 12.97
CA SER A 107 6.58 -19.53 12.61
C SER A 107 5.92 -19.56 11.24
N TYR A 108 5.07 -18.56 10.92
CA TYR A 108 4.48 -18.44 9.59
C TYR A 108 5.54 -18.23 8.51
N TYR A 109 6.52 -17.36 8.74
CA TYR A 109 7.58 -17.10 7.78
C TYR A 109 8.45 -18.33 7.56
N GLU A 110 8.85 -19.04 8.62
CA GLU A 110 9.63 -20.28 8.52
C GLU A 110 8.90 -21.36 7.70
N GLN A 111 7.58 -21.48 7.86
CA GLN A 111 6.76 -22.44 7.10
C GLN A 111 6.58 -22.04 5.63
N THR A 112 6.55 -20.74 5.33
CA THR A 112 6.18 -20.25 3.98
C THR A 112 7.34 -19.64 3.19
N ARG A 113 8.54 -19.51 3.80
CA ARG A 113 9.70 -18.83 3.21
C ARG A 113 10.08 -19.37 1.85
N GLU A 114 10.05 -20.69 1.66
CA GLU A 114 10.47 -21.30 0.40
C GLU A 114 9.52 -20.91 -0.73
N PHE A 115 8.22 -20.86 -0.47
CA PHE A 115 7.24 -20.39 -1.44
C PHE A 115 7.45 -18.91 -1.80
N TRP A 116 7.68 -18.05 -0.79
CA TRP A 116 7.95 -16.63 -1.05
C TRP A 116 9.27 -16.39 -1.79
N ASP A 117 10.30 -17.20 -1.54
CA ASP A 117 11.53 -17.18 -2.32
C ASP A 117 11.28 -17.58 -3.78
N GLN A 118 10.47 -18.62 -4.03
CA GLN A 118 10.07 -19.00 -5.41
C GLN A 118 9.27 -17.89 -6.12
N VAL A 119 8.38 -17.19 -5.41
CA VAL A 119 7.65 -16.01 -5.93
C VAL A 119 8.63 -14.91 -6.34
N ARG A 120 9.58 -14.56 -5.45
CA ARG A 120 10.61 -13.54 -5.70
C ARG A 120 11.52 -13.90 -6.87
N ASP A 121 11.94 -15.16 -6.95
CA ASP A 121 12.75 -15.67 -8.04
C ASP A 121 12.02 -15.55 -9.38
N ARG A 122 10.72 -15.89 -9.41
CA ARG A 122 9.95 -15.77 -10.64
C ARG A 122 9.83 -14.33 -11.09
N TRP A 123 9.51 -13.40 -10.19
CA TRP A 123 9.52 -11.97 -10.50
C TRP A 123 10.86 -11.49 -11.02
N SER A 124 11.96 -11.90 -10.39
CA SER A 124 13.32 -11.55 -10.80
C SER A 124 13.60 -11.99 -12.24
N ARG A 125 13.18 -13.20 -12.62
CA ARG A 125 13.27 -13.68 -14.02
C ARG A 125 12.42 -12.86 -14.97
N VAL A 126 11.17 -12.54 -14.62
CA VAL A 126 10.30 -11.71 -15.46
C VAL A 126 10.93 -10.34 -15.74
N PHE A 127 11.49 -9.69 -14.71
CA PHE A 127 12.17 -8.40 -14.89
C PHE A 127 13.47 -8.53 -15.69
N ALA A 128 14.24 -9.60 -15.48
CA ALA A 128 15.45 -9.86 -16.28
C ALA A 128 15.12 -10.05 -17.78
N ASP A 129 14.02 -10.74 -18.09
CA ASP A 129 13.63 -11.05 -19.46
C ASP A 129 12.97 -9.87 -20.18
N ARG A 130 12.16 -9.07 -19.47
CA ARG A 130 11.28 -8.04 -20.08
C ARG A 130 11.70 -6.60 -19.79
N GLY A 131 12.50 -6.37 -18.74
CA GLY A 131 12.87 -5.05 -18.23
C GLY A 131 11.70 -4.31 -17.58
N THR A 132 10.61 -4.09 -18.31
CA THR A 132 9.38 -3.44 -17.82
C THR A 132 8.19 -4.38 -17.96
N VAL A 133 7.33 -4.39 -16.93
CA VAL A 133 6.11 -5.19 -16.89
C VAL A 133 4.92 -4.27 -16.67
N THR A 134 3.87 -4.43 -17.46
CA THR A 134 2.59 -3.73 -17.26
C THR A 134 1.56 -4.71 -16.75
N LEU A 135 1.06 -4.47 -15.54
CA LEU A 135 0.05 -5.35 -14.93
C LEU A 135 -1.34 -5.10 -15.54
N LYS A 136 -2.04 -6.19 -15.86
CA LYS A 136 -3.44 -6.19 -16.30
C LYS A 136 -4.34 -6.03 -15.07
N GLY A 137 -4.81 -4.81 -14.86
CA GLY A 137 -5.83 -4.51 -13.86
C GLY A 137 -5.93 -3.01 -13.64
N PRO A 138 -7.11 -2.48 -13.27
CA PRO A 138 -7.15 -1.16 -12.68
C PRO A 138 -6.33 -1.21 -11.39
N VAL A 139 -5.69 -0.08 -11.08
CA VAL A 139 -4.67 0.08 -10.03
C VAL A 139 -5.15 -0.38 -8.63
N ASP A 140 -6.41 -0.75 -8.45
CA ASP A 140 -7.09 -1.01 -7.18
C ASP A 140 -7.78 -2.39 -7.06
N LYS A 141 -7.69 -3.28 -8.05
CA LYS A 141 -8.28 -4.63 -7.94
C LYS A 141 -7.35 -5.59 -7.19
N LEU A 142 -7.50 -5.54 -5.87
CA LEU A 142 -7.01 -6.40 -4.76
C LEU A 142 -6.83 -7.91 -5.03
N GLY A 143 -7.22 -8.45 -6.19
CA GLY A 143 -7.18 -9.87 -6.50
C GLY A 143 -5.88 -10.38 -7.10
N LEU A 144 -4.95 -9.50 -7.50
CA LEU A 144 -3.73 -9.93 -8.18
C LEU A 144 -2.87 -10.84 -7.29
N PHE A 145 -2.59 -10.43 -6.06
CA PHE A 145 -1.74 -11.19 -5.14
C PHE A 145 -2.49 -12.19 -4.25
N GLN A 146 -3.83 -12.13 -4.20
CA GLN A 146 -4.65 -12.99 -3.35
C GLN A 146 -4.38 -14.49 -3.52
N PRO A 147 -4.24 -15.03 -4.75
CA PRO A 147 -3.91 -16.44 -4.93
C PRO A 147 -2.58 -16.84 -4.28
N LEU A 148 -1.58 -15.93 -4.26
CA LEU A 148 -0.29 -16.20 -3.63
C LEU A 148 -0.43 -16.30 -2.11
N PHE A 149 -1.15 -15.36 -1.49
CA PHE A 149 -1.39 -15.39 -0.04
C PHE A 149 -2.25 -16.58 0.40
N ALA A 150 -3.32 -16.89 -0.35
CA ALA A 150 -4.16 -18.05 -0.07
C ALA A 150 -3.36 -19.36 -0.15
N HIS A 151 -2.41 -19.45 -1.08
CA HIS A 151 -1.53 -20.61 -1.19
C HIS A 151 -0.49 -20.67 -0.07
N ALA A 152 0.10 -19.53 0.32
CA ALA A 152 0.98 -19.46 1.47
C ALA A 152 0.27 -19.87 2.78
N GLU A 153 -0.98 -19.46 2.97
CA GLU A 153 -1.84 -19.92 4.08
C GLU A 153 -2.06 -21.45 4.01
N ALA A 154 -2.37 -21.99 2.83
CA ALA A 154 -2.51 -23.44 2.66
C ALA A 154 -1.22 -24.21 2.98
N ILE A 155 -0.04 -23.65 2.68
CA ILE A 155 1.25 -24.24 3.08
C ILE A 155 1.41 -24.21 4.60
N ALA A 156 1.10 -23.09 5.25
CA ALA A 156 1.17 -23.00 6.71
C ALA A 156 0.21 -23.99 7.41
N GLU A 157 -0.95 -24.29 6.81
CA GLU A 157 -1.93 -25.21 7.36
C GLU A 157 -1.67 -26.69 7.02
N GLN A 158 -1.21 -26.99 5.80
CA GLN A 158 -1.20 -28.34 5.22
C GLN A 158 0.22 -28.87 4.91
N GLY A 159 1.25 -28.04 5.08
CA GLY A 159 2.66 -28.38 4.87
C GLY A 159 2.97 -28.82 3.44
N ALA A 160 3.87 -29.80 3.31
CA ALA A 160 4.46 -30.26 2.03
C ALA A 160 3.45 -30.73 0.96
N ALA A 161 2.20 -31.01 1.33
CA ALA A 161 1.16 -31.36 0.35
C ALA A 161 0.77 -30.15 -0.53
N ALA A 162 0.72 -28.94 0.04
CA ALA A 162 0.42 -27.71 -0.68
C ALA A 162 1.62 -27.24 -1.52
N GLU A 163 2.86 -27.44 -1.04
CA GLU A 163 4.10 -27.02 -1.73
C GLU A 163 4.23 -27.58 -3.16
N LYS A 164 3.68 -28.77 -3.42
CA LYS A 164 3.68 -29.41 -4.75
C LYS A 164 3.02 -28.56 -5.84
N LYS A 165 2.21 -27.58 -5.47
CA LYS A 165 1.50 -26.69 -6.41
C LYS A 165 2.14 -25.31 -6.56
N ASN A 166 3.29 -25.05 -5.93
CA ASN A 166 3.92 -23.72 -5.92
C ASN A 166 4.10 -23.16 -7.35
N ALA A 167 4.74 -23.91 -8.24
CA ALA A 167 5.02 -23.46 -9.59
C ALA A 167 3.74 -23.12 -10.37
N GLU A 168 2.72 -23.98 -10.30
CA GLU A 168 1.43 -23.78 -10.97
C GLU A 168 0.73 -22.51 -10.46
N VAL A 169 0.67 -22.33 -9.15
CA VAL A 169 0.03 -21.17 -8.51
C VAL A 169 0.78 -19.88 -8.87
N ILE A 170 2.12 -19.89 -8.84
CA ILE A 170 2.93 -18.72 -9.19
C ILE A 170 2.73 -18.33 -10.66
N GLU A 171 2.84 -19.28 -11.60
CA GLU A 171 2.63 -19.02 -13.02
C GLU A 171 1.21 -18.51 -13.31
N SER A 172 0.21 -19.16 -12.72
CA SER A 172 -1.20 -18.77 -12.88
C SER A 172 -1.47 -17.36 -12.35
N ALA A 173 -0.95 -17.05 -11.15
CA ALA A 173 -1.09 -15.72 -10.56
C ALA A 173 -0.43 -14.64 -11.43
N LEU A 174 0.83 -14.83 -11.82
CA LEU A 174 1.56 -13.85 -12.62
C LEU A 174 0.99 -13.69 -14.04
N SER A 175 0.50 -14.78 -14.65
CA SER A 175 -0.24 -14.72 -15.92
C SER A 175 -1.56 -13.96 -15.77
N GLY A 176 -2.30 -14.21 -14.69
CA GLY A 176 -3.51 -13.46 -14.34
C GLY A 176 -3.26 -11.97 -14.10
N MET A 177 -2.08 -11.63 -13.58
CA MET A 177 -1.60 -10.24 -13.47
C MET A 177 -1.14 -9.65 -14.81
N GLY A 178 -1.03 -10.44 -15.88
CA GLY A 178 -0.45 -10.00 -17.15
C GLY A 178 1.06 -9.76 -17.10
N ALA A 179 1.75 -10.30 -16.09
CA ALA A 179 3.20 -10.19 -15.96
C ALA A 179 3.94 -11.13 -16.92
N LEU A 180 3.29 -12.23 -17.30
CA LEU A 180 3.71 -13.21 -18.29
C LEU A 180 2.90 -13.05 -19.57
#